data_AF-A0AAJ6P7K9-F1
#
_entry.id   AF-A0AAJ6P7K9-F1
#
_cell.length_a   1.000
_cell.length_b   1.000
_cell.length_c   1.000
_cell.angle_alpha   90.00
_cell.angle_beta   90.00
_cell.angle_gamma   90.00
#
_symmetry.space_group_name_H-M   'P 1'
#
loop_
_entity.id
_entity.type
_entity.pdbx_description
1 polymer ?
#
loop_
_entity_poly.entity_id
_entity_poly.type
_entity_poly.pdbx_seq_one_letter_code
_entity_poly.pdbx_strand_id
1 'polypeptide(L)' 'MTDPKDLTQQRLDKLERTVDILRSHLLIALETNYALASELAELKGRQQDKDLICTRILSEFNTLSTLKTVVNQYNRGK' A
#
# COMPACT_ATOMS: atom_id res chain seq x y z
N MET A 1 4.03 30.27 -23.37
CA MET A 1 3.76 30.73 -21.99
C MET A 1 2.84 29.68 -21.37
N THR A 2 3.38 28.80 -20.53
CA THR A 2 2.58 27.78 -19.83
C THR A 2 1.83 28.46 -18.68
N ASP A 3 0.51 28.26 -18.62
CA ASP A 3 -0.34 28.81 -17.56
C ASP A 3 0.11 28.22 -16.21
N PRO A 4 0.37 29.03 -15.16
CA PRO A 4 0.73 28.53 -13.83
C PRO A 4 -0.25 27.49 -13.27
N LYS A 5 -1.52 27.52 -13.70
CA LYS A 5 -2.53 26.51 -13.36
C LYS A 5 -2.22 25.12 -13.94
N ASP A 6 -1.65 25.06 -15.14
CA ASP A 6 -1.27 23.82 -15.82
C ASP A 6 -0.09 23.14 -15.10
N LEU A 7 0.94 23.91 -14.72
CA LEU A 7 2.07 23.36 -13.96
C LEU A 7 1.66 22.83 -12.58
N THR A 8 0.73 23.51 -11.92
CA THR A 8 0.22 23.08 -10.61
C THR A 8 -0.55 21.77 -10.74
N GLN A 9 -1.41 21.64 -11.76
CA GLN A 9 -2.15 20.41 -12.02
C GLN A 9 -1.21 19.24 -12.35
N GLN A 10 -0.19 19.46 -13.19
CA GLN A 10 0.80 18.42 -13.51
C GLN A 10 1.56 17.93 -12.27
N ARG A 11 1.86 18.83 -11.32
CA ARG A 11 2.50 18.47 -10.05
C ARG A 11 1.56 17.66 -9.16
N LEU A 12 0.28 18.00 -9.13
CA LEU A 12 -0.75 17.23 -8.41
C LEU A 12 -0.88 15.84 -9.01
N ASP A 13 -1.09 15.72 -10.32
CA ASP A 13 -1.22 14.42 -11.02
C ASP A 13 0.00 13.52 -10.77
N LYS A 14 1.21 14.10 -10.77
CA LYS A 14 2.45 13.37 -10.45
C LYS A 14 2.47 12.87 -9.01
N LEU A 15 2.04 13.70 -8.06
CA LEU A 15 1.98 13.35 -6.65
C LEU A 15 0.98 12.22 -6.42
N GLU A 16 -0.22 12.31 -6.99
CA GLU A 16 -1.26 11.28 -6.88
C GLU A 16 -0.77 9.92 -7.41
N ARG A 17 -0.14 9.91 -8.59
CA ARG A 17 0.46 8.69 -9.15
C ARG A 17 1.56 8.13 -8.26
N THR A 18 2.39 9.00 -7.68
CA THR A 18 3.47 8.60 -6.78
C THR A 18 2.91 7.95 -5.51
N VAL A 19 1.84 8.51 -4.93
CA VAL A 19 1.14 7.93 -3.77
C VAL A 19 0.59 6.54 -4.11
N ASP A 20 -0.03 6.39 -5.29
CA ASP A 20 -0.56 5.09 -5.72
C ASP A 20 0.54 4.04 -5.94
N ILE A 21 1.68 4.43 -6.51
CA ILE A 21 2.86 3.56 -6.66
C ILE A 21 3.40 3.14 -5.29
N LEU A 22 3.56 4.09 -4.36
CA LEU A 22 4.04 3.82 -3.01
C LEU A 22 3.10 2.87 -2.26
N ARG A 23 1.78 3.07 -2.38
CA ARG A 23 0.78 2.14 -1.84
C ARG A 23 0.98 0.74 -2.40
N SER A 24 1.16 0.61 -3.72
CA SER A 24 1.39 -0.69 -4.36
C SER A 24 2.66 -1.37 -3.86
N HIS A 25 3.77 -0.64 -3.77
CA HIS A 25 5.03 -1.18 -3.26
C HIS A 25 4.90 -1.62 -1.80
N LEU A 26 4.19 -0.85 -0.97
CA LEU A 26 3.99 -1.19 0.43
C LEU A 26 3.11 -2.44 0.60
N LEU A 27 2.08 -2.63 -0.25
CA LEU A 27 1.30 -3.87 -0.26
C LEU A 27 2.17 -5.11 -0.57
N ILE A 28 3.00 -5.02 -1.62
CA ILE A 28 3.92 -6.11 -2.00
C ILE A 28 4.93 -6.41 -0.88
N ALA A 29 5.46 -5.37 -0.24
CA ALA A 29 6.38 -5.52 0.88
C ALA A 29 5.71 -6.20 2.08
N LEU A 30 4.46 -5.85 2.39
CA LEU A 30 3.70 -6.47 3.47
C LEU A 30 3.38 -7.95 3.18
N GLU A 31 3.02 -8.30 1.93
CA GLU A 31 2.82 -9.70 1.52
C GLU A 31 4.11 -10.51 1.69
N THR A 32 5.23 -9.98 1.23
CA THR A 32 6.54 -10.64 1.34
C THR A 32 6.95 -10.80 2.81
N ASN A 33 6.78 -9.75 3.62
CA ASN A 33 7.07 -9.81 5.05
C ASN A 33 6.18 -10.82 5.78
N TYR A 34 4.91 -10.94 5.39
CA TYR A 34 4.00 -11.93 5.96
C TYR A 34 4.47 -13.36 5.67
N ALA A 35 4.90 -13.64 4.43
CA ALA A 35 5.44 -14.95 4.06
C ALA A 35 6.68 -15.30 4.90
N LEU A 36 7.64 -14.38 5.00
CA LEU A 36 8.86 -14.58 5.80
C LEU A 36 8.55 -14.72 7.30
N ALA A 37 7.62 -13.93 7.84
CA ALA A 37 7.20 -14.03 9.23
C ALA A 37 6.50 -15.37 9.51
N SER A 38 5.71 -15.86 8.55
CA SER A 38 5.02 -17.14 8.64
C SER A 38 6.01 -18.31 8.66
N GLU A 39 6.99 -18.32 7.76
CA GLU A 39 8.08 -19.30 7.76
C GLU A 39 8.85 -19.28 9.09
N LEU A 40 9.15 -18.09 9.62
CA LEU A 40 9.83 -17.95 10.91
C LEU A 40 8.98 -18.46 12.09
N ALA A 41 7.67 -18.22 12.06
CA ALA A 41 6.75 -18.72 13.08
C ALA A 41 6.70 -20.26 13.06
N GLU A 42 6.60 -20.86 11.87
CA GLU A 42 6.61 -22.31 11.68
C GLU A 42 7.91 -22.94 12.18
N LEU A 43 9.07 -22.36 11.84
CA LEU A 43 10.37 -22.81 12.34
C LEU A 43 10.49 -22.74 13.88
N LYS A 44 9.72 -21.86 14.51
CA LYS A 44 9.63 -21.73 15.97
C LYS A 44 8.53 -22.59 16.59
N GLY A 45 7.85 -23.43 15.80
CA GLY A 45 6.73 -24.26 16.25
C GLY A 45 5.48 -23.45 16.64
N ARG A 46 5.33 -22.25 16.09
CA ARG A 46 4.18 -21.37 16.33
C ARG A 46 3.24 -21.37 15.13
N GLN A 47 1.95 -21.24 15.39
CA GLN A 47 0.96 -21.01 14.33
C GLN A 47 0.92 -19.53 13.97
N GLN A 48 0.74 -19.22 12.68
CA GLN A 48 0.77 -17.86 12.13
C GLN A 48 -0.32 -16.97 12.75
N ASP A 49 -1.51 -17.52 13.01
CA ASP A 49 -2.66 -16.83 13.63
C ASP A 49 -2.43 -16.47 15.11
N LYS A 50 -1.43 -17.09 15.74
CA LYS A 50 -1.03 -16.85 17.13
C LYS A 50 0.28 -16.07 17.24
N ASP A 51 0.97 -15.85 16.13
CA ASP A 51 2.20 -15.06 16.11
C ASP A 51 1.89 -13.57 15.97
N LEU A 52 2.38 -12.78 16.93
CA LEU A 52 2.13 -11.33 17.00
C LEU A 52 2.68 -10.57 15.79
N ILE A 53 3.75 -11.06 15.16
CA ILE A 53 4.34 -10.41 13.99
C ILE A 53 3.45 -10.66 12.77
N CYS A 54 3.05 -11.92 12.55
CA CYS A 54 2.17 -12.29 11.44
C CYS A 54 0.83 -11.55 11.51
N THR A 55 0.19 -11.54 12.68
CA THR A 55 -1.10 -10.86 12.90
C THR A 55 -1.00 -9.35 12.67
N ARG A 56 0.10 -8.71 13.11
CA ARG A 56 0.33 -7.28 12.87
C ARG A 56 0.50 -6.97 11.39
N ILE A 57 1.36 -7.72 10.68
CA ILE A 57 1.60 -7.51 9.24
C ILE A 57 0.29 -7.68 8.46
N LEU A 58 -0.50 -8.72 8.79
CA LEU A 58 -1.79 -8.96 8.15
C LEU A 58 -2.78 -7.81 8.40
N SER A 59 -2.81 -7.26 9.62
CA SER A 59 -3.64 -6.10 9.95
C SER A 59 -3.24 -4.86 9.17
N GLU A 60 -1.94 -4.60 9.03
CA GLU A 60 -1.41 -3.47 8.25
C GLU A 60 -1.74 -3.64 6.76
N PHE A 61 -1.58 -4.86 6.22
CA PHE A 61 -1.95 -5.20 4.85
C PHE A 61 -3.44 -4.96 4.58
N ASN A 62 -4.32 -5.49 5.45
CA ASN A 62 -5.76 -5.33 5.32
C ASN A 62 -6.18 -3.85 5.39
N THR A 63 -5.55 -3.07 6.26
CA THR A 63 -5.82 -1.63 6.34
C THR A 63 -5.45 -0.95 5.03
N LEU A 64 -4.24 -1.21 4.51
CA LEU A 64 -3.74 -0.57 3.30
C LEU A 64 -4.50 -1.00 2.03
N SER A 65 -4.92 -2.26 1.95
CA SER A 65 -5.63 -2.81 0.79
C SER A 65 -7.02 -2.19 0.63
N THR A 66 -7.66 -1.79 1.73
CA THR A 66 -8.96 -1.08 1.70
C THR A 66 -8.87 0.39 1.29
N LEU A 67 -7.67 1.00 1.35
CA LEU A 67 -7.48 2.38 0.88
C LEU A 67 -7.67 2.42 -0.64
N LYS A 68 -8.57 3.30 -1.09
CA LYS A 68 -8.80 3.55 -2.52
C LYS A 68 -7.60 4.26 -3.13
N THR A 69 -7.21 3.87 -4.34
CA THR A 69 -6.20 4.62 -5.10
C THR A 69 -6.72 6.02 -5.45
N VAL A 70 -5.82 7.00 -5.45
CA VAL A 70 -6.16 8.40 -5.69
C VAL A 70 -6.60 8.59 -7.14
N VAL A 71 -5.92 7.94 -8.08
CA VAL A 71 -6.26 7.99 -9.51
C VAL A 71 -7.66 7.43 -9.80
N ASN A 72 -8.16 6.45 -9.02
CA ASN A 72 -9.52 5.92 -9.19
C ASN A 72 -10.62 6.85 -8.64
N GLN A 73 -10.29 7.83 -7.80
CA GLN A 73 -11.27 8.80 -7.29
C GLN A 73 -11.48 9.95 -8.27
N TYR A 74 -10.42 10.41 -8.95
CA TYR A 74 -10.51 11.53 -9.90
C TYR A 74 -11.34 11.19 -11.14
N ASN A 75 -11.30 9.93 -11.60
CA ASN A 75 -12.08 9.45 -12.74
C ASN A 75 -13.59 9.30 -12.47
N ARG A 76 -14.06 9.50 -11.22
CA ARG A 76 -15.50 9.45 -10.89
C ARG A 76 -16.17 10.82 -10.79
N GLY A 77 -15.40 11.90 -10.90
CA GLY A 77 -15.88 13.28 -10.78
C GLY A 77 -15.95 14.05 -12.10
N LYS A 78 -15.76 13.38 -13.24
CA LYS A 78 -15.92 13.96 -14.59
C LYS A 78 -17.10 13.32 -15.31
#